data_AF-A0A3B0NYX6-F1
#
_entry.id   AF-A0A3B0NYX6-F1
#
_cell.length_a   1.000
_cell.length_b   1.000
_cell.length_c   1.000
_cell.angle_alpha   90.00
_cell.angle_beta   90.00
_cell.angle_gamma   90.00
#
_symmetry.space_group_name_H-M   'P 1'
#
loop_
_entity.id
_entity.type
_entity.pdbx_description
1 polymer ?
#
loop_
_entity_poly.entity_id
_entity_poly.type
_entity_poly.pdbx_seq_one_letter_code
_entity_poly.pdbx_strand_id
1 'polypeptide(L)'
;MSLKQIEKLTYEDAMEHYKTYINALYENQKLTNEIEIIPKFKPIPQDHYSTTEFKAKYFGDVNAFANLYLDDFDFKELVKLDKLEFNQDKTGVIASFSLLTNELIYYLNRQVFIPIKFRDIEINKKIINLKLNQEYIIHTAKNSLKSNFLEKLNKKEIFKISEDEFQKINISYVFNLDINELVINVDLAEKYKNEYKLEPSHSFRMIINSFKTKEEDELDDDIFSNLELKEINLRGITDKKEAEIFILNELKKHLPNLEINKDYAIKNLDTVVTERIYPQANISPLNPPLSSLLILEAKSPKIGYKRIPVINTVNKILENDFDLATKKLIDFELNENRLSLLRKKIIDEINRQFLTEEFEVNKDIEIINFNAGIEFLAQGKNHSFQFIIKGLNAKIKNQTTINVKNTAKFVVDDEDPSYEPGDENNPEKAILYNLGVLKLDELSFMQHIFSELKTKIINEIIKQIQSKYFIEHNKHYKIDDNNLNILVREIGKKSEKPISKILILQPIEKVSKNTASIKITNHNKLFEPIDDIDNPNNSLSPQEQAARRKKFLLIFIPITILGLVIIGLVIW
;
A
#
# COMPACT_ATOMS: atom_id res chain seq x y z
N MET A 1 -11.29 -15.36 -48.63
CA MET A 1 -11.93 -15.78 -49.90
C MET A 1 -10.96 -16.67 -50.67
N SER A 2 -11.41 -17.72 -51.36
CA SER A 2 -10.49 -18.60 -52.14
C SER A 2 -10.14 -17.98 -53.50
N LEU A 3 -9.01 -18.38 -54.10
CA LEU A 3 -8.51 -17.80 -55.37
C LEU A 3 -9.54 -17.88 -56.51
N LYS A 4 -10.28 -19.00 -56.61
CA LYS A 4 -11.35 -19.22 -57.60
C LYS A 4 -12.59 -18.34 -57.39
N GLN A 5 -12.77 -17.79 -56.19
CA GLN A 5 -13.87 -16.86 -55.88
C GLN A 5 -13.49 -15.43 -56.22
N ILE A 6 -12.20 -15.07 -56.10
CA ILE A 6 -11.67 -13.73 -56.42
C ILE A 6 -11.75 -13.45 -57.92
N GLU A 7 -11.43 -14.44 -58.76
CA GLU A 7 -11.49 -14.31 -60.23
C GLU A 7 -12.90 -14.10 -60.80
N LYS A 8 -13.95 -14.29 -59.98
CA LYS A 8 -15.35 -14.13 -60.38
C LYS A 8 -16.00 -12.83 -59.88
N LEU A 9 -15.27 -12.01 -59.13
CA LEU A 9 -15.80 -10.74 -58.63
C LEU A 9 -15.89 -9.72 -59.76
N THR A 10 -17.02 -9.02 -59.83
CA THR A 10 -17.12 -7.81 -60.66
C THR A 10 -16.33 -6.68 -59.99
N TYR A 11 -16.04 -5.61 -60.73
CA TYR A 11 -15.33 -4.45 -60.17
C TYR A 11 -16.09 -3.86 -58.98
N GLU A 12 -17.42 -3.77 -59.08
CA GLU A 12 -18.30 -3.28 -58.03
C GLU A 12 -18.28 -4.18 -56.79
N ASP A 13 -18.31 -5.51 -56.96
CA ASP A 13 -18.21 -6.45 -55.84
C ASP A 13 -16.84 -6.38 -55.15
N ALA A 14 -15.77 -6.21 -55.94
CA ALA A 14 -14.42 -6.03 -55.40
C ALA A 14 -14.29 -4.71 -54.62
N MET A 15 -14.91 -3.63 -55.10
CA MET A 15 -14.93 -2.34 -54.42
C MET A 15 -15.74 -2.37 -53.12
N GLU A 16 -16.87 -3.07 -53.08
CA GLU A 16 -17.67 -3.19 -51.86
C GLU A 16 -16.98 -4.09 -50.82
N HIS A 17 -16.28 -5.14 -51.25
CA HIS A 17 -15.40 -5.92 -50.38
C HIS A 17 -14.25 -5.08 -49.83
N TYR A 18 -13.61 -4.26 -50.68
CA TYR A 18 -12.56 -3.35 -50.26
C TYR A 18 -13.08 -2.30 -49.26
N LYS A 19 -14.25 -1.72 -49.51
CA LYS A 19 -14.90 -0.77 -48.61
C LYS A 19 -15.27 -1.41 -47.26
N THR A 20 -15.79 -2.63 -47.27
CA THR A 20 -16.06 -3.41 -46.05
C THR A 20 -14.78 -3.68 -45.27
N TYR A 21 -13.69 -4.01 -45.97
CA TYR A 21 -12.37 -4.21 -45.38
C TYR A 21 -11.79 -2.91 -44.79
N ILE A 22 -11.91 -1.78 -45.49
CA ILE A 22 -11.49 -0.46 -44.99
C ILE A 22 -12.34 -0.03 -43.79
N ASN A 23 -13.65 -0.28 -43.81
CA ASN A 23 -14.53 -0.01 -42.68
C ASN A 23 -14.22 -0.93 -41.49
N ALA A 24 -13.88 -2.20 -41.72
CA ALA A 24 -13.43 -3.11 -40.67
C ALA A 24 -12.09 -2.65 -40.07
N LEU A 25 -11.15 -2.17 -40.89
CA LEU A 25 -9.90 -1.55 -40.42
C LEU A 25 -10.17 -0.26 -39.63
N TYR A 26 -11.12 0.56 -40.06
CA TYR A 26 -11.50 1.82 -39.41
C TYR A 26 -12.26 1.60 -38.09
N GLU A 27 -13.16 0.61 -38.03
CA GLU A 27 -13.86 0.24 -36.79
C GLU A 27 -12.96 -0.54 -35.82
N ASN A 28 -11.99 -1.32 -36.31
CA ASN A 28 -10.97 -1.94 -35.46
C ASN A 28 -10.01 -0.91 -34.82
N GLN A 29 -9.83 0.27 -35.42
CA GLN A 29 -9.10 1.38 -34.78
C GLN A 29 -9.85 1.99 -33.57
N LYS A 30 -11.17 1.80 -33.45
CA LYS A 30 -11.94 2.26 -32.27
C LYS A 30 -11.84 1.31 -31.07
N LEU A 31 -11.37 0.08 -31.25
CA LEU A 31 -11.19 -0.87 -30.15
C LEU A 31 -9.89 -0.55 -29.41
N THR A 32 -10.04 0.10 -28.25
CA THR A 32 -8.95 0.67 -27.45
C THR A 32 -7.96 -0.35 -26.85
N ASN A 33 -8.24 -1.66 -26.90
CA ASN A 33 -7.45 -2.68 -26.20
C ASN A 33 -6.88 -3.70 -27.19
N GLU A 34 -5.56 -3.70 -27.37
CA GLU A 34 -4.83 -4.78 -28.03
C GLU A 34 -4.80 -6.01 -27.10
N ILE A 35 -4.86 -7.21 -27.66
CA ILE A 35 -5.01 -8.49 -26.96
C ILE A 35 -3.70 -9.29 -27.03
N GLU A 36 -3.04 -9.51 -25.88
CA GLU A 36 -1.89 -10.43 -25.78
C GLU A 36 -2.38 -11.87 -25.84
N ILE A 37 -1.86 -12.66 -26.78
CA ILE A 37 -2.03 -14.11 -26.77
C ILE A 37 -0.80 -14.73 -26.08
N ILE A 38 -1.03 -15.41 -24.95
CA ILE A 38 0.03 -16.05 -24.16
C ILE A 38 -0.09 -17.58 -24.30
N PRO A 39 0.80 -18.24 -25.06
CA PRO A 39 0.84 -19.69 -25.12
C PRO A 39 1.05 -20.30 -23.73
N LYS A 40 0.16 -21.21 -23.33
CA LYS A 40 0.26 -21.96 -22.08
C LYS A 40 0.73 -23.38 -22.34
N PHE A 41 1.55 -23.92 -21.43
CA PHE A 41 2.09 -25.27 -21.55
C PHE A 41 1.73 -26.09 -20.33
N LYS A 42 1.38 -27.35 -20.56
CA LYS A 42 1.23 -28.36 -19.50
C LYS A 42 2.60 -28.65 -18.88
N PRO A 43 2.65 -29.07 -17.59
CA PRO A 43 3.89 -29.45 -16.95
C PRO A 43 4.64 -30.53 -17.76
N ILE A 44 5.89 -30.23 -18.09
CA ILE A 44 6.79 -31.19 -18.75
C ILE A 44 7.59 -31.91 -17.66
N PRO A 45 7.57 -33.26 -17.61
CA PRO A 45 8.32 -34.03 -16.62
C PRO A 45 9.82 -33.73 -16.70
N GLN A 46 10.38 -33.34 -15.55
CA GLN A 46 11.82 -33.10 -15.39
C GLN A 46 12.56 -34.44 -15.30
N ASP A 47 13.79 -34.50 -15.81
CA ASP A 47 14.64 -35.71 -15.83
C ASP A 47 13.96 -36.93 -16.48
N HIS A 48 12.95 -36.74 -17.33
CA HIS A 48 12.27 -37.85 -18.00
C HIS A 48 12.90 -38.19 -19.36
N TYR A 49 13.29 -37.18 -20.13
CA TYR A 49 13.89 -37.34 -21.45
C TYR A 49 15.38 -37.06 -21.42
N SER A 50 16.13 -37.75 -22.28
CA SER A 50 17.42 -37.26 -22.77
C SER A 50 17.22 -36.29 -23.95
N THR A 51 18.23 -35.48 -24.27
CA THR A 51 18.16 -34.54 -25.39
C THR A 51 17.95 -35.25 -26.74
N THR A 52 18.54 -36.44 -26.92
CA THR A 52 18.36 -37.23 -28.15
C THR A 52 16.93 -37.76 -28.29
N GLU A 53 16.36 -38.32 -27.22
CA GLU A 53 14.98 -38.83 -27.20
C GLU A 53 13.97 -37.70 -27.48
N PHE A 54 14.14 -36.55 -26.83
CA PHE A 54 13.24 -35.42 -26.98
C PHE A 54 13.27 -34.86 -28.41
N LYS A 55 14.47 -34.67 -28.96
CA LYS A 55 14.64 -34.17 -30.34
C LYS A 55 14.00 -35.10 -31.36
N ALA A 56 14.27 -36.41 -31.27
CA ALA A 56 13.74 -37.40 -32.20
C ALA A 56 12.21 -37.44 -32.17
N LYS A 57 11.61 -37.25 -30.99
CA LYS A 57 10.16 -37.29 -30.82
C LYS A 57 9.43 -36.02 -31.26
N TYR A 58 10.03 -34.84 -31.05
CA TYR A 58 9.28 -33.58 -31.14
C TYR A 58 9.79 -32.57 -32.15
N PHE A 59 11.07 -32.59 -32.55
CA PHE A 59 11.58 -31.54 -33.44
C PHE A 59 11.18 -31.78 -34.90
N GLY A 60 11.03 -33.04 -35.32
CA GLY A 60 10.53 -33.41 -36.64
C GLY A 60 9.01 -33.41 -36.76
N ASP A 61 8.29 -33.48 -35.64
CA ASP A 61 6.83 -33.43 -35.55
C ASP A 61 6.40 -32.50 -34.42
N VAL A 62 6.39 -31.20 -34.70
CA VAL A 62 6.00 -30.18 -33.73
C VAL A 62 4.53 -30.30 -33.31
N ASN A 63 3.68 -30.94 -34.13
CA ASN A 63 2.27 -31.17 -33.78
C ASN A 63 2.14 -32.21 -32.67
N ALA A 64 3.01 -33.24 -32.65
CA ALA A 64 3.05 -34.19 -31.54
C ALA A 64 3.40 -33.50 -30.21
N PHE A 65 4.27 -32.49 -30.23
CA PHE A 65 4.55 -31.68 -29.05
C PHE A 65 3.37 -30.80 -28.67
N ALA A 66 2.79 -30.07 -29.63
CA ALA A 66 1.65 -29.19 -29.39
C ALA A 66 0.46 -29.96 -28.81
N ASN A 67 0.09 -31.10 -29.39
CA ASN A 67 -1.04 -31.91 -28.92
C ASN A 67 -0.87 -32.40 -27.48
N LEU A 68 0.37 -32.70 -27.08
CA LEU A 68 0.65 -33.25 -25.74
C LEU A 68 0.85 -32.15 -24.70
N TYR A 69 1.59 -31.10 -25.03
CA TYR A 69 2.10 -30.12 -24.06
C TYR A 69 1.59 -28.70 -24.24
N LEU A 70 1.02 -28.33 -25.39
CA LEU A 70 0.39 -27.01 -25.54
C LEU A 70 -1.01 -27.05 -24.89
N ASP A 71 -1.16 -26.33 -23.78
CA ASP A 71 -2.40 -26.31 -23.02
C ASP A 71 -3.48 -25.46 -23.70
N ASP A 72 -4.67 -25.42 -23.13
CA ASP A 72 -5.71 -24.51 -23.60
C ASP A 72 -5.44 -23.06 -23.15
N PHE A 73 -5.73 -22.09 -24.03
CA PHE A 73 -5.58 -20.66 -23.77
C PHE A 73 -6.44 -19.84 -24.74
N ASP A 74 -6.72 -18.60 -24.36
CA ASP A 74 -7.56 -17.70 -25.15
C ASP A 74 -6.95 -17.46 -26.53
N PHE A 75 -7.77 -17.54 -27.59
CA PHE A 75 -7.37 -17.33 -28.98
C PHE A 75 -6.32 -18.31 -29.51
N LYS A 76 -6.26 -19.52 -28.95
CA LYS A 76 -5.35 -20.60 -29.39
C LYS A 76 -5.47 -20.93 -30.88
N GLU A 77 -6.66 -20.82 -31.45
CA GLU A 77 -6.93 -21.01 -32.87
C GLU A 77 -6.20 -20.01 -33.79
N LEU A 78 -5.79 -18.86 -33.24
CA LEU A 78 -5.03 -17.84 -33.96
C LEU A 78 -3.52 -18.05 -33.85
N VAL A 79 -3.04 -19.10 -33.20
CA VAL A 79 -1.62 -19.34 -32.95
C VAL A 79 -1.17 -20.69 -33.52
N LYS A 80 -0.02 -20.66 -34.20
CA LYS A 80 0.63 -21.86 -34.73
C LYS A 80 2.02 -22.02 -34.13
N LEU A 81 2.32 -23.24 -33.63
CA LEU A 81 3.69 -23.63 -33.30
C LEU A 81 4.43 -24.00 -34.60
N ASP A 82 5.47 -23.24 -34.94
CA ASP A 82 6.21 -23.44 -36.18
C ASP A 82 7.46 -24.30 -35.97
N LYS A 83 8.15 -24.11 -34.86
CA LYS A 83 9.47 -24.72 -34.64
C LYS A 83 9.73 -24.97 -33.16
N LEU A 84 10.42 -26.07 -32.90
CA LEU A 84 11.07 -26.34 -31.62
C LEU A 84 12.57 -26.49 -31.85
N GLU A 85 13.36 -25.89 -30.97
CA GLU A 85 14.79 -26.08 -30.94
C GLU A 85 15.32 -26.07 -29.51
N PHE A 86 16.48 -26.68 -29.28
CA PHE A 86 17.15 -26.52 -28.00
C PHE A 86 17.71 -25.11 -27.91
N ASN A 87 17.72 -24.56 -26.70
CA ASN A 87 18.64 -23.46 -26.41
C ASN A 87 20.10 -23.97 -26.48
N GLN A 88 21.07 -23.05 -26.47
CA GLN A 88 22.48 -23.36 -26.73
C GLN A 88 23.04 -24.48 -25.83
N ASP A 89 22.71 -24.46 -24.54
CA ASP A 89 23.20 -25.45 -23.56
C ASP A 89 22.23 -26.62 -23.33
N LYS A 90 21.14 -26.69 -24.11
CA LYS A 90 20.09 -27.73 -23.99
C LYS A 90 19.50 -27.86 -22.58
N THR A 91 19.32 -26.75 -21.88
CA THR A 91 18.66 -26.69 -20.56
C THR A 91 17.15 -26.42 -20.68
N GLY A 92 16.61 -26.52 -21.88
CA GLY A 92 15.22 -26.29 -22.21
C GLY A 92 15.00 -26.24 -23.72
N VAL A 93 13.80 -25.83 -24.11
CA VAL A 93 13.36 -25.76 -25.51
C VAL A 93 12.81 -24.39 -25.80
N ILE A 94 13.18 -23.84 -26.95
CA ILE A 94 12.61 -22.60 -27.49
C ILE A 94 11.50 -23.00 -28.47
N ALA A 95 10.27 -22.59 -28.14
CA ALA A 95 9.11 -22.74 -29.00
C ALA A 95 8.89 -21.46 -29.79
N SER A 96 8.91 -21.57 -31.12
CA SER A 96 8.66 -20.44 -32.03
C SER A 96 7.24 -20.51 -32.57
N PHE A 97 6.52 -19.39 -32.49
CA PHE A 97 5.12 -19.27 -32.87
C PHE A 97 4.87 -18.18 -33.91
N SER A 98 3.82 -18.38 -34.71
CA SER A 98 3.25 -17.40 -35.62
C SER A 98 1.78 -17.15 -35.32
N LEU A 99 1.34 -15.91 -35.57
CA LEU A 99 -0.07 -15.54 -35.59
C LEU A 99 -0.68 -15.92 -36.95
N LEU A 100 -1.83 -16.58 -36.91
CA LEU A 100 -2.64 -16.95 -38.07
C LEU A 100 -3.70 -15.88 -38.39
N THR A 101 -3.44 -14.63 -38.05
CA THR A 101 -4.33 -13.49 -38.31
C THR A 101 -3.52 -12.28 -38.78
N ASN A 102 -4.14 -11.48 -39.64
CA ASN A 102 -3.62 -10.18 -40.06
C ASN A 102 -4.25 -9.03 -39.24
N GLU A 103 -5.12 -9.34 -38.29
CA GLU A 103 -5.73 -8.35 -37.42
C GLU A 103 -4.68 -7.80 -36.46
N LEU A 104 -4.45 -6.49 -36.56
CA LEU A 104 -3.44 -5.78 -35.77
C LEU A 104 -3.78 -5.68 -34.27
N ILE A 105 -4.98 -6.12 -33.87
CA ILE A 105 -5.41 -6.12 -32.46
C ILE A 105 -4.75 -7.24 -31.65
N TYR A 106 -4.31 -8.33 -32.29
CA TYR A 106 -3.68 -9.45 -31.60
C TYR A 106 -2.16 -9.37 -31.70
N TYR A 107 -1.48 -9.68 -30.61
CA TYR A 107 -0.03 -9.82 -30.61
C TYR A 107 0.44 -11.02 -29.79
N LEU A 108 1.65 -11.49 -30.10
CA LEU A 108 2.21 -12.74 -29.61
C LEU A 108 3.73 -12.62 -29.43
N ASN A 109 4.23 -13.10 -28.29
CA ASN A 109 5.65 -13.36 -28.12
C ASN A 109 6.06 -14.54 -29.01
N ARG A 110 6.74 -14.23 -30.13
CA ARG A 110 7.10 -15.22 -31.16
C ARG A 110 8.02 -16.33 -30.67
N GLN A 111 8.76 -16.11 -29.59
CA GLN A 111 9.63 -17.11 -29.01
C GLN A 111 9.35 -17.22 -27.52
N VAL A 112 9.13 -18.46 -27.07
CA VAL A 112 8.91 -18.77 -25.66
C VAL A 112 9.92 -19.82 -25.24
N PHE A 113 10.69 -19.52 -24.19
CA PHE A 113 11.59 -20.48 -23.58
C PHE A 113 10.84 -21.33 -22.53
N ILE A 114 10.95 -22.64 -22.69
CA ILE A 114 10.37 -23.65 -21.80
C ILE A 114 11.51 -24.37 -21.08
N PRO A 115 11.71 -24.15 -19.76
CA PRO A 115 12.77 -24.81 -19.01
C PRO A 115 12.48 -26.31 -18.87
N ILE A 116 13.44 -27.15 -19.25
CA ILE A 116 13.35 -28.61 -19.13
C ILE A 116 14.72 -29.12 -18.70
N LYS A 117 14.77 -29.80 -17.55
CA LYS A 117 15.95 -30.53 -17.11
C LYS A 117 15.98 -31.89 -17.80
N PHE A 118 16.97 -32.09 -18.68
CA PHE A 118 17.20 -33.37 -19.35
C PHE A 118 18.21 -34.22 -18.56
N ARG A 119 18.05 -35.54 -18.58
CA ARG A 119 18.88 -36.48 -17.81
C ARG A 119 20.36 -36.46 -18.17
N ASP A 120 20.66 -36.06 -19.40
CA ASP A 120 22.00 -36.05 -20.00
C ASP A 120 22.67 -34.66 -19.98
N ILE A 121 22.08 -33.67 -19.30
CA ILE A 121 22.58 -32.28 -19.26
C ILE A 121 22.77 -31.81 -17.82
N GLU A 122 23.97 -31.32 -17.53
CA GLU A 122 24.27 -30.60 -16.29
C GLU A 122 24.04 -29.09 -16.45
N ILE A 123 23.32 -28.49 -15.51
CA ILE A 123 22.98 -27.07 -15.54
C ILE A 123 24.04 -26.27 -14.76
N ASN A 124 24.90 -25.55 -15.48
CA ASN A 124 26.04 -24.82 -14.90
C ASN A 124 25.81 -23.31 -14.74
N LYS A 125 24.72 -22.78 -15.31
CA LYS A 125 24.34 -21.36 -15.20
C LYS A 125 22.86 -21.23 -14.86
N LYS A 126 22.53 -20.21 -14.07
CA LYS A 126 21.15 -19.82 -13.77
C LYS A 126 20.53 -19.10 -14.97
N ILE A 127 19.26 -19.36 -15.23
CA ILE A 127 18.55 -18.80 -16.40
C ILE A 127 17.71 -17.62 -15.94
N ILE A 128 17.88 -16.47 -16.60
CA ILE A 128 16.94 -15.36 -16.53
C ILE A 128 16.02 -15.47 -17.76
N ASN A 129 14.75 -15.78 -17.52
CA ASN A 129 13.76 -15.96 -18.58
C ASN A 129 13.10 -14.62 -18.92
N LEU A 130 13.59 -13.98 -19.98
CA LEU A 130 13.11 -12.70 -20.47
C LEU A 130 11.77 -12.86 -21.18
N LYS A 131 10.71 -12.41 -20.51
CA LYS A 131 9.37 -12.28 -21.09
C LYS A 131 9.09 -10.81 -21.38
N LEU A 132 9.03 -10.45 -22.66
CA LEU A 132 8.81 -9.06 -23.07
C LEU A 132 7.46 -8.56 -22.57
N ASN A 133 7.43 -7.39 -21.93
CA ASN A 133 6.19 -6.75 -21.50
C ASN A 133 5.61 -5.87 -22.61
N GLN A 134 5.02 -6.52 -23.61
CA GLN A 134 4.43 -5.86 -24.76
C GLN A 134 3.30 -4.89 -24.36
N GLU A 135 2.46 -5.25 -23.38
CA GLU A 135 1.39 -4.39 -22.84
C GLU A 135 1.89 -3.02 -22.40
N TYR A 136 2.96 -3.02 -21.59
CA TYR A 136 3.59 -1.80 -21.10
C TYR A 136 4.10 -0.91 -22.25
N ILE A 137 4.76 -1.53 -23.22
CA ILE A 137 5.37 -0.84 -24.36
C ILE A 137 4.27 -0.20 -25.23
N ILE A 138 3.21 -0.94 -25.54
CA ILE A 138 2.04 -0.47 -26.30
C ILE A 138 1.32 0.65 -25.55
N HIS A 139 1.08 0.48 -24.25
CA HIS A 139 0.41 1.50 -23.43
C HIS A 139 1.23 2.80 -23.40
N THR A 140 2.54 2.68 -23.21
CA THR A 140 3.45 3.83 -23.26
C THR A 140 3.39 4.50 -24.63
N ALA A 141 3.40 3.73 -25.72
CA ALA A 141 3.32 4.26 -27.09
C ALA A 141 2.00 5.02 -27.35
N LYS A 142 0.85 4.43 -27.02
CA LYS A 142 -0.48 5.05 -27.18
C LYS A 142 -0.59 6.40 -26.46
N ASN A 143 0.14 6.56 -25.36
CA ASN A 143 0.09 7.73 -24.50
C ASN A 143 1.26 8.70 -24.71
N SER A 144 2.18 8.39 -25.63
CA SER A 144 3.32 9.25 -25.95
C SER A 144 3.29 9.65 -27.42
N LEU A 145 3.91 10.79 -27.72
CA LEU A 145 4.17 11.13 -29.11
C LEU A 145 5.25 10.22 -29.62
N LYS A 146 5.17 9.86 -30.90
CA LYS A 146 6.18 9.04 -31.56
C LYS A 146 7.60 9.59 -31.40
N SER A 147 7.74 10.91 -31.33
CA SER A 147 9.02 11.61 -31.14
C SER A 147 9.66 11.42 -29.76
N ASN A 148 8.85 11.26 -28.70
CA ASN A 148 9.33 11.16 -27.31
C ASN A 148 9.08 9.78 -26.66
N PHE A 149 8.55 8.83 -27.43
CA PHE A 149 8.23 7.47 -26.98
C PHE A 149 9.38 6.78 -26.22
N LEU A 150 10.59 6.81 -26.78
CA LEU A 150 11.74 6.15 -26.15
C LEU A 150 12.12 6.76 -24.80
N GLU A 151 11.92 8.08 -24.61
CA GLU A 151 12.20 8.78 -23.36
C GLU A 151 11.18 8.42 -22.27
N LYS A 152 9.97 8.03 -22.67
CA LYS A 152 8.89 7.62 -21.76
C LYS A 152 8.99 6.16 -21.34
N LEU A 153 9.85 5.36 -21.97
CA LEU A 153 10.08 3.96 -21.58
C LEU A 153 10.94 3.87 -20.31
N ASN A 154 10.36 3.29 -19.26
CA ASN A 154 11.03 2.83 -18.07
C ASN A 154 11.67 1.46 -18.33
N LYS A 155 13.00 1.40 -18.21
CA LYS A 155 13.77 0.18 -18.45
C LYS A 155 13.34 -1.00 -17.58
N LYS A 156 12.96 -0.74 -16.33
CA LYS A 156 12.51 -1.77 -15.37
C LYS A 156 11.26 -2.48 -15.85
N GLU A 157 10.46 -1.77 -16.65
CA GLU A 157 9.16 -2.24 -17.09
C GLU A 157 9.23 -2.99 -18.44
N ILE A 158 10.40 -3.14 -19.06
CA ILE A 158 10.49 -3.77 -20.39
C ILE A 158 10.27 -5.29 -20.34
N PHE A 159 10.69 -5.96 -19.28
CA PHE A 159 10.55 -7.41 -19.11
C PHE A 159 9.75 -7.76 -17.86
N LYS A 160 8.98 -8.85 -17.89
CA LYS A 160 8.27 -9.44 -16.74
C LYS A 160 9.24 -10.27 -15.87
N ILE A 161 10.23 -9.58 -15.26
CA ILE A 161 11.29 -10.16 -14.41
C ILE A 161 11.34 -9.50 -13.02
N SER A 162 12.05 -10.10 -12.07
CA SER A 162 12.28 -9.53 -10.74
C SER A 162 13.27 -8.36 -10.75
N GLU A 163 13.24 -7.52 -9.69
CA GLU A 163 14.21 -6.42 -9.53
C GLU A 163 15.66 -6.94 -9.40
N ASP A 164 15.85 -8.09 -8.74
CA ASP A 164 17.16 -8.74 -8.63
C ASP A 164 17.71 -9.18 -10.00
N GLU A 165 16.85 -9.74 -10.87
CA GLU A 165 17.23 -10.09 -12.24
C GLU A 165 17.46 -8.85 -13.12
N PHE A 166 16.64 -7.80 -12.96
CA PHE A 166 16.81 -6.55 -13.68
C PHE A 166 18.19 -5.92 -13.44
N GLN A 167 18.70 -5.97 -12.21
CA GLN A 167 20.04 -5.47 -11.87
C GLN A 167 21.19 -6.26 -12.53
N LYS A 168 20.91 -7.44 -13.10
CA LYS A 168 21.90 -8.29 -13.78
C LYS A 168 22.00 -8.03 -15.27
N ILE A 169 21.09 -7.25 -15.84
CA ILE A 169 20.99 -7.02 -17.28
C ILE A 169 21.19 -5.55 -17.66
N ASN A 170 21.68 -5.34 -18.87
CA ASN A 170 21.77 -4.05 -19.54
C ASN A 170 20.78 -4.05 -20.70
N ILE A 171 19.97 -2.99 -20.80
CA ILE A 171 18.96 -2.86 -21.85
C ILE A 171 19.23 -1.61 -22.69
N SER A 172 19.21 -1.79 -24.02
CA SER A 172 19.26 -0.71 -25.01
C SER A 172 18.12 -0.85 -26.03
N TYR A 173 17.73 0.28 -26.63
CA TYR A 173 16.60 0.36 -27.56
C TYR A 173 17.02 1.08 -28.83
N VAL A 174 16.45 0.65 -29.95
CA VAL A 174 16.44 1.39 -31.20
C VAL A 174 15.01 1.40 -31.70
N PHE A 175 14.47 2.59 -32.00
CA PHE A 175 13.15 2.71 -32.61
C PHE A 175 13.28 3.21 -34.04
N ASN A 176 12.82 2.41 -34.99
CA ASN A 176 12.73 2.79 -36.39
C ASN A 176 11.40 3.52 -36.62
N LEU A 177 11.50 4.83 -36.87
CA LEU A 177 10.33 5.68 -37.10
C LEU A 177 9.60 5.34 -38.40
N ASP A 178 10.25 4.82 -39.43
CA ASP A 178 9.59 4.63 -40.74
C ASP A 178 8.64 3.44 -40.74
N ILE A 179 9.05 2.35 -40.07
CA ILE A 179 8.28 1.10 -40.00
C ILE A 179 7.67 0.84 -38.61
N ASN A 180 7.78 1.82 -37.70
CA ASN A 180 7.38 1.73 -36.30
C ASN A 180 7.92 0.49 -35.57
N GLU A 181 9.16 0.09 -35.84
CA GLU A 181 9.76 -1.08 -35.21
C GLU A 181 10.59 -0.67 -34.00
N LEU A 182 10.25 -1.21 -32.83
CA LEU A 182 11.09 -1.18 -31.63
C LEU A 182 11.97 -2.43 -31.58
N VAL A 183 13.28 -2.23 -31.56
CA VAL A 183 14.28 -3.26 -31.32
C VAL A 183 14.86 -3.07 -29.93
N ILE A 184 14.79 -4.12 -29.10
CA ILE A 184 15.25 -4.12 -27.71
C ILE A 184 16.40 -5.11 -27.62
N ASN A 185 17.58 -4.64 -27.28
CA ASN A 185 18.75 -5.48 -27.09
C ASN A 185 19.08 -5.58 -25.60
N VAL A 186 19.40 -6.80 -25.16
CA VAL A 186 19.64 -7.14 -23.76
C VAL A 186 20.94 -7.93 -23.64
N ASP A 187 21.80 -7.49 -22.74
CA ASP A 187 23.04 -8.17 -22.39
C ASP A 187 23.13 -8.40 -20.89
N LEU A 188 23.88 -9.42 -20.45
CA LEU A 188 24.26 -9.55 -19.05
C LEU A 188 25.34 -8.53 -18.69
N ALA A 189 25.22 -7.92 -17.52
CA ALA A 189 26.30 -7.14 -16.94
C ALA A 189 27.52 -8.04 -16.70
N GLU A 190 28.72 -7.50 -16.92
CA GLU A 190 29.97 -8.27 -17.03
C GLU A 190 30.19 -9.26 -15.88
N LYS A 191 29.95 -8.82 -14.64
CA LYS A 191 30.09 -9.64 -13.42
C LYS A 191 29.19 -10.88 -13.37
N TYR A 192 28.09 -10.93 -14.13
CA TYR A 192 27.12 -12.03 -14.08
C TYR A 192 27.23 -12.98 -15.27
N LYS A 193 28.06 -12.69 -16.28
CA LYS A 193 28.19 -13.51 -17.50
C LYS A 193 28.64 -14.97 -17.23
N ASN A 194 29.38 -15.19 -16.14
CA ASN A 194 29.85 -16.53 -15.77
C ASN A 194 28.80 -17.36 -15.04
N GLU A 195 27.85 -16.73 -14.34
CA GLU A 195 26.87 -17.40 -13.49
C GLU A 195 25.48 -17.50 -14.12
N TYR A 196 25.14 -16.54 -15.00
CA TYR A 196 23.79 -16.41 -15.58
C TYR A 196 23.82 -16.48 -17.10
N LYS A 197 22.65 -16.76 -17.68
CA LYS A 197 22.37 -16.63 -19.11
C LYS A 197 20.96 -16.10 -19.37
N LEU A 198 20.76 -15.51 -20.55
CA LEU A 198 19.49 -14.94 -20.98
C LEU A 198 18.80 -15.88 -21.98
N GLU A 199 17.51 -16.08 -21.78
CA GLU A 199 16.63 -16.83 -22.68
C GLU A 199 15.35 -16.01 -22.91
N PRO A 200 14.62 -16.16 -24.02
CA PRO A 200 14.95 -16.98 -25.19
C PRO A 200 15.97 -16.33 -26.16
N SER A 201 16.21 -15.02 -26.03
CA SER A 201 17.00 -14.25 -26.99
C SER A 201 17.66 -13.04 -26.31
N HIS A 202 18.68 -12.48 -26.96
CA HIS A 202 19.33 -11.20 -26.59
C HIS A 202 18.71 -10.01 -27.34
N SER A 203 17.82 -10.25 -28.31
CA SER A 203 17.18 -9.22 -29.11
C SER A 203 15.70 -9.53 -29.31
N PHE A 204 14.85 -8.53 -29.06
CA PHE A 204 13.40 -8.59 -29.19
C PHE A 204 12.94 -7.50 -30.15
N ARG A 205 11.95 -7.81 -30.97
CA ARG A 205 11.41 -6.90 -32.00
C ARG A 205 9.90 -6.80 -31.88
N MET A 206 9.39 -5.59 -32.02
CA MET A 206 7.97 -5.28 -31.90
C MET A 206 7.59 -4.17 -32.87
N ILE A 207 6.48 -4.33 -33.58
CA ILE A 207 5.88 -3.26 -34.39
C ILE A 207 4.85 -2.54 -33.52
N ILE A 208 4.91 -1.21 -33.49
CA ILE A 208 4.00 -0.36 -32.71
C ILE A 208 3.04 0.35 -33.64
N ASN A 209 1.75 0.04 -33.51
CA ASN A 209 0.74 0.46 -34.49
C ASN A 209 0.05 1.78 -34.14
N SER A 210 0.20 2.27 -32.91
CA SER A 210 -0.52 3.44 -32.42
C SER A 210 0.34 4.32 -31.51
N PHE A 211 0.20 5.63 -31.69
CA PHE A 211 0.84 6.69 -30.91
C PHE A 211 -0.15 7.82 -30.65
N LYS A 212 0.12 8.65 -29.63
CA LYS A 212 -0.61 9.89 -29.42
C LYS A 212 -0.43 10.83 -30.63
N THR A 213 -1.49 11.50 -31.05
CA THR A 213 -1.50 12.29 -32.31
C THR A 213 -1.47 13.82 -32.10
N LYS A 214 -1.70 14.33 -30.88
CA LYS A 214 -1.66 15.77 -30.54
C LYS A 214 -1.14 16.02 -29.13
N GLU A 215 -0.54 17.19 -28.90
CA GLU A 215 -0.01 17.62 -27.59
C GLU A 215 -1.09 18.12 -26.61
N GLU A 216 -2.27 18.52 -27.09
CA GLU A 216 -3.28 19.30 -26.33
C GLU A 216 -3.98 18.58 -25.16
N ASP A 217 -3.76 17.29 -24.94
CA ASP A 217 -4.06 16.68 -23.65
C ASP A 217 -2.81 16.87 -22.76
N GLU A 218 -2.80 17.93 -21.94
CA GLU A 218 -1.80 18.11 -20.87
C GLU A 218 -1.55 16.75 -20.20
N LEU A 219 -0.32 16.24 -20.29
CA LEU A 219 0.06 15.04 -19.57
C LEU A 219 -0.01 15.37 -18.08
N ASP A 220 -1.02 14.82 -17.40
CA ASP A 220 -0.84 14.43 -16.01
C ASP A 220 0.38 13.51 -15.96
N ASP A 221 1.30 13.78 -15.04
CA ASP A 221 2.38 12.86 -14.67
C ASP A 221 1.82 11.44 -14.47
N ASP A 222 2.65 10.40 -14.70
CA ASP A 222 2.27 9.01 -14.44
C ASP A 222 1.50 8.92 -13.11
N ILE A 223 0.24 8.48 -13.15
CA ILE A 223 -0.65 8.51 -11.98
C ILE A 223 -0.14 7.62 -10.85
N PHE A 224 0.83 6.73 -11.13
CA PHE A 224 1.51 5.88 -10.16
C PHE A 224 2.92 6.37 -9.80
N SER A 225 3.36 7.53 -10.28
CA SER A 225 4.69 8.11 -10.01
C SER A 225 5.01 8.20 -8.53
N ASN A 226 4.02 8.59 -7.71
CA ASN A 226 4.13 8.75 -6.26
C ASN A 226 3.73 7.49 -5.47
N LEU A 227 3.53 6.34 -6.13
CA LEU A 227 3.14 5.12 -5.44
C LEU A 227 4.34 4.49 -4.71
N GLU A 228 4.37 4.66 -3.38
CA GLU A 228 5.38 4.08 -2.48
C GLU A 228 5.08 2.62 -2.05
N LEU A 229 4.26 1.89 -2.81
CA LEU A 229 3.95 0.48 -2.52
C LEU A 229 4.91 -0.45 -3.24
N LYS A 230 5.87 -1.01 -2.49
CA LYS A 230 6.91 -1.90 -3.03
C LYS A 230 6.45 -3.34 -3.22
N GLU A 231 5.58 -3.83 -2.35
CA GLU A 231 5.01 -5.18 -2.41
C GLU A 231 3.69 -5.23 -1.64
N ILE A 232 2.88 -6.26 -1.91
CA ILE A 232 1.72 -6.62 -1.10
C ILE A 232 1.96 -8.03 -0.55
N ASN A 233 2.03 -8.16 0.77
CA ASN A 233 2.05 -9.48 1.43
C ASN A 233 0.63 -9.85 1.87
N LEU A 234 0.12 -10.98 1.40
CA LEU A 234 -1.19 -11.54 1.78
C LEU A 234 -1.22 -12.14 3.20
N ARG A 235 -0.07 -12.23 3.88
CA ARG A 235 0.04 -12.52 5.32
C ARG A 235 -0.66 -13.81 5.76
N GLY A 236 -0.74 -14.85 4.93
CA GLY A 236 -1.36 -16.13 5.31
C GLY A 236 -2.82 -16.28 4.92
N ILE A 237 -3.41 -15.31 4.19
CA ILE A 237 -4.76 -15.47 3.64
C ILE A 237 -4.77 -16.67 2.69
N THR A 238 -5.74 -17.57 2.89
CA THR A 238 -5.94 -18.77 2.07
C THR A 238 -7.29 -18.79 1.34
N ASP A 239 -8.18 -17.82 1.60
CA ASP A 239 -9.43 -17.65 0.86
C ASP A 239 -9.25 -16.67 -0.30
N LYS A 240 -9.68 -17.08 -1.50
CA LYS A 240 -9.48 -16.30 -2.73
C LYS A 240 -10.17 -14.93 -2.66
N LYS A 241 -11.41 -14.87 -2.15
CA LYS A 241 -12.17 -13.61 -2.09
C LYS A 241 -11.59 -12.68 -1.03
N GLU A 242 -11.19 -13.22 0.12
CA GLU A 242 -10.50 -12.44 1.16
C GLU A 242 -9.19 -11.84 0.62
N ALA A 243 -8.43 -12.61 -0.17
CA ALA A 243 -7.18 -12.13 -0.78
C ALA A 243 -7.41 -11.03 -1.83
N GLU A 244 -8.43 -11.17 -2.68
CA GLU A 244 -8.83 -10.12 -3.64
C GLU A 244 -9.20 -8.82 -2.90
N ILE A 245 -10.07 -8.92 -1.89
CA ILE A 245 -10.49 -7.77 -1.08
C ILE A 245 -9.29 -7.12 -0.39
N PHE A 246 -8.38 -7.93 0.15
CA PHE A 246 -7.17 -7.44 0.83
C PHE A 246 -6.28 -6.63 -0.14
N ILE A 247 -5.99 -7.17 -1.33
CA ILE A 247 -5.20 -6.46 -2.36
C ILE A 247 -5.86 -5.13 -2.73
N LEU A 248 -7.17 -5.13 -2.97
CA LEU A 248 -7.92 -3.92 -3.34
C LEU A 248 -7.86 -2.86 -2.23
N ASN A 249 -7.95 -3.27 -0.96
CA ASN A 249 -7.86 -2.36 0.18
C ASN A 249 -6.45 -1.77 0.35
N GLU A 250 -5.40 -2.58 0.18
CA GLU A 250 -4.02 -2.09 0.21
C GLU A 250 -3.77 -1.07 -0.92
N LEU A 251 -4.24 -1.34 -2.14
CA LEU A 251 -4.16 -0.38 -3.24
C LEU A 251 -4.90 0.93 -2.92
N LYS A 252 -6.12 0.85 -2.39
CA LYS A 252 -6.91 2.04 -2.02
C LYS A 252 -6.23 2.88 -0.94
N LYS A 253 -5.55 2.24 0.02
CA LYS A 253 -4.78 2.92 1.07
C LYS A 253 -3.59 3.70 0.50
N HIS A 254 -2.90 3.13 -0.49
CA HIS A 254 -1.72 3.73 -1.12
C HIS A 254 -2.04 4.65 -2.30
N LEU A 255 -3.24 4.56 -2.88
CA LEU A 255 -3.74 5.40 -3.97
C LEU A 255 -5.09 6.05 -3.59
N PRO A 256 -5.17 6.84 -2.51
CA PRO A 256 -6.45 7.34 -1.97
C PRO A 256 -7.20 8.27 -2.92
N ASN A 257 -6.50 8.86 -3.90
CA ASN A 257 -7.05 9.81 -4.86
C ASN A 257 -7.37 9.18 -6.23
N LEU A 258 -7.16 7.87 -6.40
CA LEU A 258 -7.43 7.16 -7.65
C LEU A 258 -8.51 6.10 -7.44
N GLU A 259 -9.43 6.00 -8.38
CA GLU A 259 -10.53 5.04 -8.37
C GLU A 259 -10.26 3.87 -9.34
N ILE A 260 -10.35 2.64 -8.80
CA ILE A 260 -10.28 1.41 -9.61
C ILE A 260 -11.45 1.38 -10.60
N ASN A 261 -11.19 0.93 -11.82
CA ASN A 261 -12.09 0.90 -12.98
C ASN A 261 -12.51 2.26 -13.55
N LYS A 262 -12.14 3.38 -12.93
CA LYS A 262 -12.34 4.73 -13.48
C LYS A 262 -11.01 5.31 -13.95
N ASP A 263 -10.03 5.36 -13.05
CA ASP A 263 -8.72 5.95 -13.31
C ASP A 263 -7.69 4.92 -13.74
N TYR A 264 -7.80 3.69 -13.24
CA TYR A 264 -6.95 2.57 -13.61
C TYR A 264 -7.67 1.23 -13.50
N ALA A 265 -7.15 0.20 -14.15
CA ALA A 265 -7.63 -1.17 -14.06
C ALA A 265 -6.52 -2.10 -13.55
N ILE A 266 -6.94 -3.20 -12.92
CA ILE A 266 -6.04 -4.30 -12.54
C ILE A 266 -6.22 -5.40 -13.57
N LYS A 267 -5.16 -5.74 -14.31
CA LYS A 267 -5.29 -6.66 -15.47
C LYS A 267 -5.34 -8.13 -15.09
N ASN A 268 -4.72 -8.51 -13.97
CA ASN A 268 -4.43 -9.91 -13.66
C ASN A 268 -4.70 -10.30 -12.20
N LEU A 269 -5.65 -9.64 -11.53
CA LEU A 269 -5.96 -9.87 -10.11
C LEU A 269 -6.24 -11.35 -9.81
N ASP A 270 -7.13 -11.97 -10.57
CA ASP A 270 -7.56 -13.37 -10.39
C ASP A 270 -6.36 -14.34 -10.44
N THR A 271 -5.52 -14.19 -11.46
CA THR A 271 -4.32 -15.01 -11.67
C THR A 271 -3.33 -14.84 -10.54
N VAL A 272 -3.03 -13.59 -10.16
CA VAL A 272 -2.08 -13.29 -9.09
C VAL A 272 -2.54 -13.87 -7.76
N VAL A 273 -3.83 -13.75 -7.44
CA VAL A 273 -4.39 -14.33 -6.23
C VAL A 273 -4.31 -15.86 -6.27
N THR A 274 -4.73 -16.49 -7.37
CA THR A 274 -4.68 -17.96 -7.50
C THR A 274 -3.25 -18.50 -7.39
N GLU A 275 -2.25 -17.82 -7.95
CA GLU A 275 -0.85 -18.22 -7.83
C GLU A 275 -0.29 -18.05 -6.41
N ARG A 276 -0.79 -17.08 -5.63
CA ARG A 276 -0.24 -16.69 -4.32
C ARG A 276 -1.13 -17.06 -3.13
N ILE A 277 -2.21 -17.82 -3.34
CA ILE A 277 -3.13 -18.17 -2.25
C ILE A 277 -2.53 -19.13 -1.20
N TYR A 278 -1.48 -19.86 -1.58
CA TYR A 278 -0.78 -20.78 -0.69
C TYR A 278 0.38 -20.06 0.01
N PRO A 279 0.34 -19.89 1.34
CA PRO A 279 1.39 -19.18 2.06
C PRO A 279 2.70 -19.96 2.12
N GLN A 280 3.80 -19.24 2.18
CA GLN A 280 5.14 -19.76 2.43
C GLN A 280 5.65 -19.34 3.80
N ALA A 281 6.36 -20.24 4.46
CA ALA A 281 7.11 -19.97 5.68
C ALA A 281 8.60 -20.25 5.48
N ASN A 282 9.41 -19.94 6.50
CA ASN A 282 10.87 -20.18 6.50
C ASN A 282 11.59 -19.51 5.32
N ILE A 283 11.24 -18.23 5.06
CA ILE A 283 11.88 -17.43 4.02
C ILE A 283 13.34 -17.17 4.40
N SER A 284 14.24 -17.45 3.46
CA SER A 284 15.68 -17.27 3.63
C SER A 284 16.33 -16.99 2.27
N PRO A 285 17.61 -16.61 2.20
CA PRO A 285 18.31 -16.45 0.92
C PRO A 285 18.30 -17.72 0.03
N LEU A 286 18.18 -18.91 0.63
CA LEU A 286 18.10 -20.20 -0.08
C LEU A 286 16.65 -20.61 -0.44
N ASN A 287 15.65 -19.97 0.19
CA ASN A 287 14.23 -20.16 -0.09
C ASN A 287 13.56 -18.78 -0.15
N PRO A 288 13.78 -18.01 -1.22
CA PRO A 288 13.24 -16.67 -1.36
C PRO A 288 11.71 -16.69 -1.52
N PRO A 289 11.03 -15.58 -1.19
CA PRO A 289 9.59 -15.51 -1.33
C PRO A 289 9.17 -15.60 -2.81
N LEU A 290 8.20 -16.44 -3.10
CA LEU A 290 7.58 -16.52 -4.42
C LEU A 290 6.65 -15.32 -4.59
N SER A 291 6.91 -14.52 -5.62
CA SER A 291 6.11 -13.35 -5.97
C SER A 291 5.40 -13.53 -7.31
N SER A 292 4.19 -12.99 -7.41
CA SER A 292 3.49 -12.79 -8.68
C SER A 292 3.27 -11.30 -8.88
N LEU A 293 3.44 -10.78 -10.11
CA LEU A 293 3.40 -9.34 -10.37
C LEU A 293 1.96 -8.91 -10.66
N LEU A 294 1.36 -8.12 -9.76
CA LEU A 294 0.08 -7.45 -10.00
C LEU A 294 0.29 -6.27 -10.95
N ILE A 295 -0.55 -6.19 -11.99
CA ILE A 295 -0.44 -5.19 -13.05
C ILE A 295 -1.54 -4.14 -12.88
N LEU A 296 -1.12 -2.89 -12.64
CA LEU A 296 -1.97 -1.70 -12.68
C LEU A 296 -1.76 -0.95 -13.98
N GLU A 297 -2.84 -0.61 -14.66
CA GLU A 297 -2.81 0.14 -15.92
C GLU A 297 -3.78 1.30 -15.87
N ALA A 298 -3.29 2.52 -16.12
CA ALA A 298 -4.11 3.72 -16.19
C ALA A 298 -5.10 3.64 -17.36
N LYS A 299 -6.33 4.12 -17.12
CA LYS A 299 -7.35 4.28 -18.15
C LYS A 299 -7.20 5.64 -18.82
N SER A 300 -7.27 5.65 -20.15
CA SER A 300 -7.26 6.88 -20.95
C SER A 300 -8.33 7.89 -20.45
N PRO A 301 -8.00 9.19 -20.36
CA PRO A 301 -6.78 9.85 -20.86
C PRO A 301 -5.58 9.81 -19.93
N LYS A 302 -5.68 9.18 -18.74
CA LYS A 302 -4.60 9.10 -17.76
C LYS A 302 -3.50 8.14 -18.21
N ILE A 303 -2.30 8.39 -17.71
CA ILE A 303 -1.08 7.67 -18.08
C ILE A 303 -0.50 7.04 -16.83
N GLY A 304 0.00 5.81 -16.96
CA GLY A 304 0.61 5.09 -15.85
C GLY A 304 0.51 3.59 -16.02
N TYR A 305 1.62 2.91 -15.71
CA TYR A 305 1.68 1.47 -15.65
C TYR A 305 2.58 1.08 -14.48
N LYS A 306 2.10 0.20 -13.60
CA LYS A 306 2.86 -0.22 -12.42
C LYS A 306 2.72 -1.70 -12.18
N ARG A 307 3.85 -2.33 -11.86
CA ARG A 307 3.88 -3.68 -11.32
C ARG A 307 4.20 -3.69 -9.84
N ILE A 308 3.41 -4.45 -9.09
CA ILE A 308 3.58 -4.62 -7.65
C ILE A 308 3.72 -6.12 -7.37
N PRO A 309 4.87 -6.57 -6.84
CA PRO A 309 5.03 -7.92 -6.32
C PRO A 309 3.96 -8.23 -5.26
N VAL A 310 3.26 -9.34 -5.45
CA VAL A 310 2.36 -9.92 -4.45
C VAL A 310 3.00 -11.22 -3.97
N ILE A 311 3.20 -11.30 -2.66
CA ILE A 311 3.72 -12.47 -1.96
C ILE A 311 2.69 -12.95 -0.93
N ASN A 312 2.85 -14.18 -0.46
CA ASN A 312 2.08 -14.67 0.68
C ASN A 312 3.04 -15.35 1.63
N THR A 313 3.59 -14.59 2.56
CA THR A 313 4.60 -15.08 3.49
C THR A 313 4.18 -14.84 4.92
N VAL A 314 4.47 -15.84 5.76
CA VAL A 314 4.21 -15.86 7.19
C VAL A 314 5.39 -16.48 7.92
N ASN A 315 5.58 -16.15 9.18
CA ASN A 315 6.55 -16.87 10.00
C ASN A 315 6.07 -18.32 10.25
N LYS A 316 4.81 -18.48 10.64
CA LYS A 316 4.16 -19.78 10.86
C LYS A 316 2.90 -19.96 10.00
N ILE A 317 2.79 -21.10 9.31
CA ILE A 317 1.56 -21.47 8.59
C ILE A 317 0.56 -22.05 9.61
N LEU A 318 -0.65 -21.50 9.62
CA LEU A 318 -1.74 -21.96 10.48
C LEU A 318 -2.79 -22.70 9.65
N GLU A 319 -3.18 -23.89 10.10
CA GLU A 319 -4.28 -24.63 9.48
C GLU A 319 -5.62 -23.97 9.78
N ASN A 320 -5.83 -23.60 11.04
CA ASN A 320 -7.07 -22.99 11.53
C ASN A 320 -6.84 -21.56 12.01
N ASP A 321 -7.91 -20.78 12.03
CA ASP A 321 -7.89 -19.44 12.61
C ASP A 321 -7.67 -19.51 14.13
N PHE A 322 -6.88 -18.57 14.64
CA PHE A 322 -6.66 -18.37 16.07
C PHE A 322 -7.28 -17.03 16.49
N ASP A 323 -8.23 -17.05 17.42
CA ASP A 323 -8.85 -15.83 17.93
C ASP A 323 -8.08 -15.32 19.16
N LEU A 324 -7.33 -14.21 19.00
CA LEU A 324 -6.59 -13.60 20.10
C LEU A 324 -7.49 -13.15 21.25
N ALA A 325 -8.76 -12.82 21.01
CA ALA A 325 -9.67 -12.38 22.08
C ALA A 325 -9.91 -13.49 23.13
N THR A 326 -9.70 -14.76 22.75
CA THR A 326 -9.80 -15.89 23.67
C THR A 326 -8.56 -16.04 24.57
N LYS A 327 -7.41 -15.48 24.17
CA LYS A 327 -6.17 -15.51 24.93
C LYS A 327 -6.19 -14.41 26.01
N LYS A 328 -6.37 -14.83 27.26
CA LYS A 328 -6.22 -13.95 28.42
C LYS A 328 -4.76 -13.90 28.86
N LEU A 329 -4.11 -12.77 28.61
CA LEU A 329 -2.78 -12.50 29.12
C LEU A 329 -2.86 -12.15 30.61
N ILE A 330 -1.83 -12.53 31.35
CA ILE A 330 -1.67 -12.26 32.77
C ILE A 330 -0.93 -10.93 32.89
N ASP A 331 -1.57 -9.94 33.49
CA ASP A 331 -0.96 -8.67 33.83
C ASP A 331 0.27 -8.88 34.71
N PHE A 332 1.29 -8.03 34.56
CA PHE A 332 2.52 -8.17 35.34
C PHE A 332 3.12 -6.83 35.75
N GLU A 333 3.90 -6.89 36.83
CA GLU A 333 4.69 -5.78 37.32
C GLU A 333 6.17 -6.06 37.10
N LEU A 334 6.92 -5.01 36.76
CA LEU A 334 8.37 -5.06 36.61
C LEU A 334 9.01 -3.90 37.36
N ASN A 335 10.29 -4.04 37.71
CA ASN A 335 11.12 -2.97 38.23
C ASN A 335 12.33 -2.86 37.30
N GLU A 336 12.25 -1.95 36.34
CA GLU A 336 13.31 -1.72 35.36
C GLU A 336 13.53 -0.24 35.12
N ASN A 337 14.78 0.19 35.33
CA ASN A 337 15.21 1.57 35.24
C ASN A 337 16.09 1.85 34.00
N ARG A 338 16.32 0.86 33.14
CA ARG A 338 16.96 1.04 31.82
C ARG A 338 15.95 0.86 30.69
N LEU A 339 15.92 1.80 29.75
CA LEU A 339 14.96 1.81 28.64
C LEU A 339 15.08 0.56 27.76
N SER A 340 16.30 0.17 27.39
CA SER A 340 16.55 -1.00 26.54
C SER A 340 16.02 -2.29 27.18
N LEU A 341 16.24 -2.44 28.49
CA LEU A 341 15.77 -3.58 29.26
C LEU A 341 14.27 -3.55 29.53
N LEU A 342 13.68 -2.36 29.69
CA LEU A 342 12.24 -2.21 29.82
C LEU A 342 11.54 -2.73 28.56
N ARG A 343 12.01 -2.32 27.38
CA ARG A 343 11.52 -2.82 26.08
C ARG A 343 11.65 -4.34 26.00
N LYS A 344 12.85 -4.86 26.29
CA LYS A 344 13.16 -6.28 26.20
C LYS A 344 12.28 -7.12 27.13
N LYS A 345 12.20 -6.77 28.41
CA LYS A 345 11.41 -7.52 29.41
C LYS A 345 9.94 -7.59 29.06
N ILE A 346 9.37 -6.52 28.49
CA ILE A 346 7.97 -6.53 28.06
C ILE A 346 7.76 -7.48 26.89
N ILE A 347 8.63 -7.45 25.89
CA ILE A 347 8.57 -8.37 24.75
C ILE A 347 8.78 -9.82 25.20
N ASP A 348 9.80 -10.07 26.03
CA ASP A 348 10.13 -11.41 26.55
C ASP A 348 8.96 -12.01 27.34
N GLU A 349 8.29 -11.21 28.17
CA GLU A 349 7.14 -11.65 28.95
C GLU A 349 5.91 -11.92 28.08
N ILE A 350 5.63 -11.09 27.08
CA ILE A 350 4.55 -11.34 26.11
C ILE A 350 4.84 -12.63 25.33
N ASN A 351 6.05 -12.80 24.81
CA ASN A 351 6.48 -14.03 24.13
C ASN A 351 6.35 -15.26 25.04
N ARG A 352 6.74 -15.14 26.33
CA ARG A 352 6.60 -16.20 27.32
C ARG A 352 5.14 -16.64 27.48
N GLN A 353 4.20 -15.70 27.48
CA GLN A 353 2.78 -16.02 27.61
C GLN A 353 2.15 -16.61 26.34
N PHE A 354 2.81 -16.44 25.19
CA PHE A 354 2.43 -17.04 23.89
C PHE A 354 3.21 -18.31 23.52
N LEU A 355 3.99 -18.88 24.45
CA LEU A 355 4.81 -20.08 24.20
C LEU A 355 4.00 -21.27 23.69
N THR A 356 2.78 -21.49 24.21
CA THR A 356 1.94 -22.64 23.83
C THR A 356 1.47 -22.55 22.38
N GLU A 357 1.16 -21.35 21.90
CA GLU A 357 0.77 -21.09 20.51
C GLU A 357 1.99 -21.00 19.59
N GLU A 358 3.19 -20.86 20.18
CA GLU A 358 4.46 -20.56 19.53
C GLU A 358 4.37 -19.28 18.69
N PHE A 359 3.69 -18.24 19.22
CA PHE A 359 3.66 -16.93 18.60
C PHE A 359 4.75 -16.04 19.19
N GLU A 360 5.43 -15.30 18.31
CA GLU A 360 6.48 -14.37 18.71
C GLU A 360 6.18 -12.95 18.21
N VAL A 361 6.45 -11.97 19.08
CA VAL A 361 6.35 -10.54 18.76
C VAL A 361 7.31 -10.20 17.61
N ASN A 362 6.81 -9.40 16.66
CA ASN A 362 7.46 -9.02 15.41
C ASN A 362 7.64 -10.15 14.38
N LYS A 363 7.07 -11.34 14.63
CA LYS A 363 7.03 -12.44 13.66
C LYS A 363 5.60 -12.87 13.35
N ASP A 364 4.83 -13.22 14.38
CA ASP A 364 3.45 -13.70 14.26
C ASP A 364 2.45 -12.70 14.82
N ILE A 365 2.84 -11.95 15.84
CA ILE A 365 2.03 -10.93 16.51
C ILE A 365 2.80 -9.59 16.60
N GLU A 366 2.06 -8.50 16.75
CA GLU A 366 2.60 -7.16 16.95
C GLU A 366 1.94 -6.47 18.15
N ILE A 367 2.66 -5.52 18.76
CA ILE A 367 2.14 -4.65 19.82
C ILE A 367 1.91 -3.27 19.22
N ILE A 368 0.66 -2.93 18.92
CA ILE A 368 0.30 -1.75 18.12
C ILE A 368 0.76 -0.45 18.79
N ASN A 369 0.61 -0.39 20.12
CA ASN A 369 0.88 0.78 20.93
C ASN A 369 2.18 0.65 21.75
N PHE A 370 3.16 -0.11 21.24
CA PHE A 370 4.40 -0.41 21.97
C PHE A 370 5.17 0.86 22.36
N ASN A 371 5.49 1.72 21.39
CA ASN A 371 6.30 2.91 21.64
C ASN A 371 5.64 3.87 22.64
N ALA A 372 4.34 4.14 22.47
CA ALA A 372 3.58 4.97 23.40
C ALA A 372 3.57 4.37 24.82
N GLY A 373 3.42 3.05 24.94
CA GLY A 373 3.48 2.36 26.21
C GLY A 373 4.87 2.40 26.85
N ILE A 374 5.94 2.25 26.07
CA ILE A 374 7.31 2.38 26.56
C ILE A 374 7.60 3.79 27.04
N GLU A 375 7.24 4.83 26.27
CA GLU A 375 7.41 6.22 26.69
C GLU A 375 6.65 6.53 27.98
N PHE A 376 5.45 5.95 28.15
CA PHE A 376 4.66 6.12 29.36
C PHE A 376 5.27 5.38 30.56
N LEU A 377 5.66 4.12 30.39
CA LEU A 377 6.27 3.30 31.45
C LEU A 377 7.70 3.74 31.81
N ALA A 378 8.39 4.44 30.90
CA ALA A 378 9.69 5.07 31.14
C ALA A 378 9.63 6.22 32.17
N GLN A 379 8.44 6.72 32.49
CA GLN A 379 8.29 7.66 33.61
C GLN A 379 8.52 7.00 34.98
N GLY A 380 8.50 5.65 35.04
CA GLY A 380 8.64 4.89 36.29
C GLY A 380 7.46 5.12 37.24
N LYS A 381 7.71 5.19 38.54
CA LYS A 381 6.78 5.66 39.59
C LYS A 381 5.44 4.94 39.64
N ASN A 382 5.42 3.63 39.39
CA ASN A 382 4.21 2.79 39.40
C ASN A 382 3.21 3.10 38.28
N HIS A 383 3.63 3.76 37.20
CA HIS A 383 2.79 3.93 36.02
C HIS A 383 2.44 2.56 35.43
N SER A 384 1.19 2.44 34.98
CA SER A 384 0.63 1.24 34.36
C SER A 384 0.10 1.57 32.97
N PHE A 385 0.34 0.69 32.00
CA PHE A 385 -0.07 0.86 30.62
C PHE A 385 -0.66 -0.43 30.06
N GLN A 386 -1.72 -0.30 29.26
CA GLN A 386 -2.34 -1.41 28.57
C GLN A 386 -1.79 -1.54 27.15
N PHE A 387 -1.06 -2.61 26.88
CA PHE A 387 -0.61 -2.95 25.53
C PHE A 387 -1.70 -3.71 24.77
N ILE A 388 -1.79 -3.45 23.46
CA ILE A 388 -2.74 -4.08 22.53
C ILE A 388 -1.94 -4.96 21.57
N ILE A 389 -2.25 -6.25 21.56
CA ILE A 389 -1.59 -7.27 20.74
C ILE A 389 -2.50 -7.67 19.58
N LYS A 390 -1.97 -7.68 18.35
CA LYS A 390 -2.66 -8.14 17.13
C LYS A 390 -1.83 -9.16 16.35
N GLY A 391 -2.50 -9.91 15.48
CA GLY A 391 -1.87 -10.82 14.53
C GLY A 391 -1.23 -10.11 13.35
N LEU A 392 -0.01 -10.53 12.99
CA LEU A 392 0.63 -10.25 11.70
C LEU A 392 0.21 -11.26 10.63
N ASN A 393 -0.11 -12.49 11.04
CA ASN A 393 -0.73 -13.50 10.20
C ASN A 393 -2.26 -13.28 10.15
N ALA A 394 -2.83 -13.27 8.95
CA ALA A 394 -4.25 -13.04 8.70
C ALA A 394 -5.17 -14.09 9.36
N LYS A 395 -4.67 -15.28 9.69
CA LYS A 395 -5.40 -16.30 10.47
C LYS A 395 -5.38 -16.05 11.98
N ILE A 396 -4.58 -15.11 12.47
CA ILE A 396 -4.61 -14.66 13.86
C ILE A 396 -5.59 -13.49 13.93
N LYS A 397 -6.84 -13.78 14.27
CA LYS A 397 -7.96 -12.84 14.24
C LYS A 397 -8.06 -12.06 15.56
N ASN A 398 -8.76 -10.92 15.51
CA ASN A 398 -9.04 -10.03 16.64
C ASN A 398 -7.77 -9.54 17.36
N GLN A 399 -7.90 -9.18 18.65
CA GLN A 399 -6.82 -8.63 19.46
C GLN A 399 -6.96 -9.06 20.93
N THR A 400 -5.86 -9.02 21.67
CA THR A 400 -5.85 -9.15 23.14
C THR A 400 -5.08 -8.00 23.78
N THR A 401 -5.12 -7.92 25.09
CA THR A 401 -4.49 -6.85 25.86
C THR A 401 -3.77 -7.39 27.09
N ILE A 402 -2.74 -6.68 27.53
CA ILE A 402 -2.02 -6.94 28.77
C ILE A 402 -1.71 -5.62 29.48
N ASN A 403 -1.99 -5.52 30.77
CA ASN A 403 -1.58 -4.39 31.58
C ASN A 403 -0.20 -4.66 32.17
N VAL A 404 0.68 -3.68 32.04
CA VAL A 404 2.06 -3.73 32.54
C VAL A 404 2.32 -2.53 33.41
N LYS A 405 2.90 -2.76 34.59
CA LYS A 405 3.25 -1.70 35.53
C LYS A 405 4.76 -1.66 35.77
N ASN A 406 5.36 -0.47 35.64
CA ASN A 406 6.76 -0.26 36.00
C ASN A 406 6.87 0.42 37.38
N THR A 407 7.45 -0.30 38.33
CA THR A 407 7.64 0.13 39.72
C THR A 407 8.96 0.85 39.97
N ALA A 408 9.84 0.94 38.96
CA ALA A 408 11.11 1.66 39.06
C ALA A 408 10.89 3.13 39.45
N LYS A 409 11.79 3.71 40.27
CA LYS A 409 11.64 5.10 40.74
C LYS A 409 11.76 6.12 39.60
N PHE A 410 12.62 5.83 38.63
CA PHE A 410 12.84 6.56 37.39
C PHE A 410 13.47 5.59 36.38
N VAL A 411 13.48 5.97 35.10
CA VAL A 411 14.12 5.22 34.02
C VAL A 411 15.10 6.15 33.32
N VAL A 412 16.24 5.62 32.90
CA VAL A 412 17.24 6.32 32.09
C VAL A 412 17.26 5.77 30.67
N ASP A 413 17.63 6.62 29.73
CA ASP A 413 17.83 6.23 28.33
C ASP A 413 19.24 5.69 28.16
N ASP A 414 19.40 4.38 28.33
CA ASP A 414 20.66 3.67 28.10
C ASP A 414 20.93 3.39 26.62
N GLU A 415 20.05 3.86 25.73
CA GLU A 415 20.22 3.84 24.27
C GLU A 415 20.78 5.19 23.75
N ASP A 416 20.80 6.23 24.59
CA ASP A 416 21.36 7.55 24.24
C ASP A 416 22.90 7.48 24.14
N PRO A 417 23.53 8.05 23.08
CA PRO A 417 24.99 8.08 22.95
C PRO A 417 25.76 8.74 24.11
N SER A 418 25.09 9.55 24.93
CA SER A 418 25.63 10.21 26.11
C SER A 418 25.47 9.42 27.42
N TYR A 419 24.90 8.21 27.36
CA TYR A 419 24.77 7.33 28.51
C TYR A 419 26.13 6.82 28.99
N GLU A 420 26.35 6.90 30.31
CA GLU A 420 27.50 6.29 30.97
C GLU A 420 27.03 5.23 31.98
N PRO A 421 27.71 4.07 32.08
CA PRO A 421 27.40 3.08 33.11
C PRO A 421 27.40 3.69 34.51
N GLY A 422 26.27 3.56 35.22
CA GLY A 422 26.04 4.20 36.51
C GLY A 422 25.00 5.31 36.47
N ASP A 423 24.67 5.86 35.29
CA ASP A 423 23.60 6.85 35.11
C ASP A 423 22.23 6.32 35.58
N GLU A 424 22.00 5.01 35.53
CA GLU A 424 20.80 4.34 36.04
C GLU A 424 20.59 4.51 37.57
N ASN A 425 21.61 4.99 38.27
CA ASN A 425 21.58 5.34 39.69
C ASN A 425 21.44 6.85 39.95
N ASN A 426 21.40 7.68 38.89
CA ASN A 426 21.32 9.13 38.98
C ASN A 426 19.93 9.66 38.55
N PRO A 427 19.08 10.12 39.49
CA PRO A 427 17.74 10.62 39.16
C PRO A 427 17.72 11.85 38.23
N GLU A 428 18.79 12.65 38.17
CA GLU A 428 18.86 13.82 37.28
C GLU A 428 19.02 13.43 35.80
N LYS A 429 19.37 12.16 35.53
CA LYS A 429 19.45 11.57 34.17
C LYS A 429 18.15 10.91 33.74
N ALA A 430 17.08 11.01 34.55
CA ALA A 430 15.80 10.39 34.24
C ALA A 430 15.22 10.87 32.91
N ILE A 431 14.60 9.94 32.16
CA ILE A 431 13.84 10.25 30.96
C ILE A 431 12.71 11.20 31.34
N LEU A 432 12.69 12.36 30.69
CA LEU A 432 11.60 13.32 30.76
C LEU A 432 10.63 13.06 29.61
N TYR A 433 9.34 13.18 29.89
CA TYR A 433 8.32 13.03 28.86
C TYR A 433 8.46 14.11 27.78
N ASN A 434 8.54 13.73 26.51
CA ASN A 434 8.75 14.68 25.42
C ASN A 434 7.41 15.23 24.91
N LEU A 435 7.06 16.49 25.19
CA LEU A 435 5.81 17.07 24.67
C LEU A 435 5.81 17.23 23.14
N GLY A 436 6.97 17.24 22.50
CA GLY A 436 7.07 17.37 21.03
C GLY A 436 6.45 16.21 20.25
N VAL A 437 6.19 15.06 20.88
CA VAL A 437 5.54 13.91 20.20
C VAL A 437 4.01 14.04 20.15
N LEU A 438 3.42 15.01 20.86
CA LEU A 438 1.98 15.18 20.94
C LEU A 438 1.42 15.67 19.60
N LYS A 439 0.69 14.78 18.90
CA LYS A 439 -0.13 15.11 17.74
C LYS A 439 -1.54 15.48 18.20
N LEU A 440 -1.80 16.77 18.30
CA LEU A 440 -3.07 17.33 18.75
C LEU A 440 -3.91 17.76 17.55
N ASP A 441 -5.15 17.30 17.51
CA ASP A 441 -6.12 17.70 16.48
C ASP A 441 -6.49 19.18 16.69
N GLU A 442 -6.81 19.87 15.60
CA GLU A 442 -7.32 21.24 15.65
C GLU A 442 -8.64 21.30 16.43
N LEU A 443 -8.75 22.27 17.33
CA LEU A 443 -9.98 22.53 18.07
C LEU A 443 -10.79 23.63 17.42
N SER A 444 -12.07 23.37 17.20
CA SER A 444 -13.01 24.29 16.56
C SER A 444 -14.16 24.63 17.49
N PHE A 445 -14.40 25.93 17.68
CA PHE A 445 -15.44 26.46 18.54
C PHE A 445 -16.33 27.47 17.83
N MET A 446 -17.51 27.69 18.41
CA MET A 446 -18.39 28.82 18.11
C MET A 446 -18.81 29.44 19.44
N GLN A 447 -18.03 30.43 19.91
CA GLN A 447 -18.28 31.09 21.18
C GLN A 447 -17.93 32.58 21.11
N HIS A 448 -18.75 33.40 21.77
CA HIS A 448 -18.60 34.86 21.87
C HIS A 448 -18.32 35.32 23.31
N ILE A 449 -18.55 34.47 24.32
CA ILE A 449 -18.19 34.72 25.73
C ILE A 449 -16.79 34.16 26.00
N PHE A 450 -15.85 35.02 26.41
CA PHE A 450 -14.45 34.66 26.47
C PHE A 450 -14.13 33.65 27.59
N SER A 451 -14.74 33.78 28.78
CA SER A 451 -14.58 32.81 29.87
C SER A 451 -15.05 31.39 29.50
N GLU A 452 -16.16 31.29 28.77
CA GLU A 452 -16.68 30.01 28.29
C GLU A 452 -15.77 29.42 27.21
N LEU A 453 -15.26 30.25 26.30
CA LEU A 453 -14.32 29.81 25.26
C LEU A 453 -13.03 29.28 25.89
N LYS A 454 -12.46 30.01 26.86
CA LYS A 454 -11.30 29.60 27.64
C LYS A 454 -11.51 28.24 28.30
N THR A 455 -12.62 28.06 28.99
CA THR A 455 -12.96 26.81 29.69
C THR A 455 -13.11 25.64 28.73
N LYS A 456 -13.79 25.85 27.59
CA LYS A 456 -13.96 24.82 26.55
C LYS A 456 -12.62 24.40 25.95
N ILE A 457 -11.74 25.36 25.65
CA ILE A 457 -10.39 25.09 25.15
C ILE A 457 -9.62 24.20 26.13
N ILE A 458 -9.56 24.58 27.41
CA ILE A 458 -8.83 23.81 28.43
C ILE A 458 -9.38 22.38 28.53
N ASN A 459 -10.71 22.23 28.62
CA ASN A 459 -11.34 20.93 28.79
C ASN A 459 -11.10 19.99 27.61
N GLU A 460 -11.19 20.49 26.37
CA GLU A 460 -10.93 19.66 25.19
C GLU A 460 -9.45 19.30 25.04
N ILE A 461 -8.53 20.21 25.37
CA ILE A 461 -7.09 19.89 25.44
C ILE A 461 -6.85 18.77 26.46
N ILE A 462 -7.38 18.92 27.68
CA ILE A 462 -7.24 17.91 28.74
C ILE A 462 -7.76 16.56 28.28
N LYS A 463 -8.99 16.54 27.76
CA LYS A 463 -9.64 15.31 27.30
C LYS A 463 -8.87 14.64 26.18
N GLN A 464 -8.43 15.40 25.18
CA GLN A 464 -7.66 14.87 24.06
C GLN A 464 -6.32 14.31 24.52
N ILE A 465 -5.61 15.04 25.38
CA ILE A 465 -4.28 14.62 25.83
C ILE A 465 -4.39 13.39 26.75
N GLN A 466 -5.32 13.41 27.70
CA GLN A 466 -5.50 12.31 28.65
C GLN A 466 -5.97 11.03 27.93
N SER A 467 -6.86 11.14 26.94
CA SER A 467 -7.35 9.96 26.20
C SER A 467 -6.32 9.35 25.25
N LYS A 468 -5.48 10.17 24.61
CA LYS A 468 -4.50 9.70 23.62
C LYS A 468 -3.15 9.34 24.22
N TYR A 469 -2.70 10.08 25.23
CA TYR A 469 -1.32 10.03 25.73
C TYR A 469 -1.23 9.71 27.23
N PHE A 470 -2.37 9.63 27.93
CA PHE A 470 -2.47 9.26 29.34
C PHE A 470 -1.71 10.19 30.31
N ILE A 471 -1.30 11.38 29.85
CA ILE A 471 -0.64 12.40 30.68
C ILE A 471 -1.64 13.46 31.17
N GLU A 472 -1.41 13.97 32.36
CA GLU A 472 -2.32 14.90 33.06
C GLU A 472 -1.85 16.37 33.03
N HIS A 473 -2.81 17.29 32.93
CA HIS A 473 -2.59 18.74 33.05
C HIS A 473 -2.06 19.12 34.44
N ASN A 474 -1.13 20.07 34.49
CA ASN A 474 -0.38 20.49 35.68
C ASN A 474 0.51 19.43 36.33
N LYS A 475 0.52 18.18 35.84
CA LYS A 475 1.49 17.15 36.23
C LYS A 475 2.56 16.92 35.17
N HIS A 476 2.19 16.96 33.89
CA HIS A 476 3.12 16.69 32.78
C HIS A 476 3.26 17.86 31.81
N TYR A 477 2.26 18.73 31.73
CA TYR A 477 2.30 19.94 30.89
C TYR A 477 1.53 21.06 31.57
N LYS A 478 1.85 22.30 31.20
CA LYS A 478 1.17 23.52 31.65
C LYS A 478 0.58 24.26 30.47
N ILE A 479 -0.61 24.83 30.69
CA ILE A 479 -1.17 25.85 29.82
C ILE A 479 -0.88 27.20 30.47
N ASP A 480 -0.15 28.06 29.76
CA ASP A 480 0.10 29.42 30.25
C ASP A 480 -1.20 30.23 30.18
N ASP A 481 -1.70 30.63 31.35
CA ASP A 481 -2.99 31.31 31.46
C ASP A 481 -2.99 32.68 30.78
N ASN A 482 -1.89 33.42 30.85
CA ASN A 482 -1.77 34.74 30.23
C ASN A 482 -1.80 34.63 28.70
N ASN A 483 -1.03 33.70 28.15
CA ASN A 483 -1.01 33.43 26.71
C ASN A 483 -2.37 32.89 26.24
N LEU A 484 -3.04 32.06 27.05
CA LEU A 484 -4.40 31.61 26.74
C LEU A 484 -5.41 32.77 26.75
N ASN A 485 -5.32 33.69 27.72
CA ASN A 485 -6.19 34.86 27.79
C ASN A 485 -6.00 35.76 26.56
N ILE A 486 -4.74 36.00 26.15
CA ILE A 486 -4.42 36.74 24.92
C ILE A 486 -5.02 36.03 23.70
N LEU A 487 -4.80 34.72 23.56
CA LEU A 487 -5.31 33.93 22.45
C LEU A 487 -6.84 34.00 22.37
N VAL A 488 -7.55 33.82 23.49
CA VAL A 488 -9.01 33.88 23.56
C VAL A 488 -9.53 35.24 23.11
N ARG A 489 -8.90 36.34 23.54
CA ARG A 489 -9.26 37.70 23.11
C ARG A 489 -9.04 37.92 21.61
N GLU A 490 -8.02 37.29 21.03
CA GLU A 490 -7.75 37.38 19.60
C GLU A 490 -8.78 36.60 18.77
N ILE A 491 -9.08 35.36 19.14
CA ILE A 491 -9.98 34.49 18.36
C ILE A 491 -11.46 34.72 18.67
N GLY A 492 -11.80 35.32 19.82
CA GLY A 492 -13.16 35.57 20.26
C GLY A 492 -13.89 36.67 19.49
N LYS A 493 -13.14 37.49 18.74
CA LYS A 493 -13.66 38.63 17.96
C LYS A 493 -14.71 38.19 16.94
N LYS A 494 -15.69 39.05 16.72
CA LYS A 494 -16.67 38.89 15.64
C LYS A 494 -15.97 39.04 14.28
N SER A 495 -16.14 38.05 13.40
CA SER A 495 -15.50 38.05 12.08
C SER A 495 -16.31 37.24 11.07
N GLU A 496 -16.32 37.72 9.82
CA GLU A 496 -16.93 37.02 8.67
C GLU A 496 -16.20 35.71 8.33
N LYS A 497 -14.90 35.64 8.65
CA LYS A 497 -14.06 34.45 8.46
C LYS A 497 -13.61 33.89 9.82
N PRO A 498 -13.46 32.56 9.97
CA PRO A 498 -12.95 31.97 11.20
C PRO A 498 -11.56 32.51 11.55
N ILE A 499 -11.31 32.75 12.83
CA ILE A 499 -10.00 33.19 13.32
C ILE A 499 -9.30 31.98 13.96
N SER A 500 -8.08 31.69 13.50
CA SER A 500 -7.25 30.59 13.98
C SER A 500 -5.96 31.09 14.62
N LYS A 501 -5.59 30.55 15.78
CA LYS A 501 -4.33 30.81 16.47
C LYS A 501 -3.73 29.53 17.05
N ILE A 502 -2.43 29.55 17.33
CA ILE A 502 -1.69 28.43 17.92
C ILE A 502 -1.50 28.69 19.41
N LEU A 503 -1.86 27.70 20.24
CA LEU A 503 -1.53 27.66 21.66
C LEU A 503 -0.34 26.71 21.87
N ILE A 504 0.64 27.14 22.68
CA ILE A 504 1.81 26.34 23.02
C ILE A 504 1.67 25.80 24.44
N LEU A 505 1.78 24.48 24.57
CA LEU A 505 1.80 23.77 25.86
C LEU A 505 3.25 23.70 26.37
N GLN A 506 3.43 24.10 27.63
CA GLN A 506 4.74 24.22 28.25
C GLN A 506 5.12 22.96 29.05
N PRO A 507 6.41 22.60 29.10
CA PRO A 507 6.89 21.51 29.92
C PRO A 507 6.82 21.84 31.42
N ILE A 508 6.89 20.79 32.24
CA ILE A 508 7.04 20.88 33.68
C ILE A 508 8.46 20.43 34.02
N GLU A 509 9.15 21.28 34.79
CA GLU A 509 10.51 21.05 35.25
C GLU A 509 10.66 19.64 35.88
N LYS A 510 11.71 18.91 35.48
CA LYS A 510 12.02 17.54 35.92
C LYS A 510 10.92 16.49 35.66
N VAL A 511 9.90 16.81 34.85
CA VAL A 511 8.86 15.86 34.44
C VAL A 511 8.77 15.72 32.92
N SER A 512 8.82 16.83 32.21
CA SER A 512 8.73 16.86 30.75
C SER A 512 9.71 17.84 30.10
N LYS A 513 9.92 17.65 28.80
CA LYS A 513 10.81 18.48 27.95
C LYS A 513 10.11 18.86 26.65
N ASN A 514 10.64 19.87 25.98
CA ASN A 514 10.10 20.45 24.74
C ASN A 514 8.66 20.99 24.92
N THR A 515 8.03 21.42 23.83
CA THR A 515 6.69 21.99 23.82
C THR A 515 5.79 21.28 22.82
N ALA A 516 4.48 21.30 23.06
CA ALA A 516 3.47 20.90 22.07
C ALA A 516 2.71 22.13 21.56
N SER A 517 2.19 22.06 20.34
CA SER A 517 1.39 23.13 19.74
C SER A 517 0.02 22.61 19.35
N ILE A 518 -1.02 23.42 19.56
CA ILE A 518 -2.38 23.11 19.13
C ILE A 518 -3.01 24.30 18.42
N LYS A 519 -3.63 24.04 17.27
CA LYS A 519 -4.37 25.05 16.52
C LYS A 519 -5.79 25.14 17.08
N ILE A 520 -6.22 26.37 17.37
CA ILE A 520 -7.53 26.68 17.92
C ILE A 520 -8.21 27.66 16.97
N THR A 521 -9.42 27.32 16.55
CA THR A 521 -10.22 28.11 15.62
C THR A 521 -11.57 28.45 16.24
N ASN A 522 -12.01 29.70 16.12
CA ASN A 522 -13.32 30.15 16.55
C ASN A 522 -14.10 30.78 15.39
N HIS A 523 -15.39 30.44 15.31
CA HIS A 523 -16.28 30.77 14.19
C HIS A 523 -17.33 31.83 14.59
N ASN A 524 -17.00 32.75 15.49
CA ASN A 524 -17.96 33.77 15.94
C ASN A 524 -18.24 34.81 14.84
N LYS A 525 -19.33 34.60 14.09
CA LYS A 525 -19.79 35.51 13.03
C LYS A 525 -20.92 36.45 13.48
N LEU A 526 -21.75 35.99 14.43
CA LEU A 526 -23.07 36.57 14.66
C LEU A 526 -23.12 37.51 15.88
N PHE A 527 -22.33 37.23 16.92
CA PHE A 527 -22.48 37.86 18.22
C PHE A 527 -21.31 38.80 18.53
N GLU A 528 -21.60 39.93 19.19
CA GLU A 528 -20.56 40.80 19.73
C GLU A 528 -19.78 40.06 20.85
N PRO A 529 -18.45 40.17 20.87
CA PRO A 529 -17.62 39.49 21.87
C PRO A 529 -17.87 40.06 23.26
N ILE A 530 -17.98 39.16 24.25
CA ILE A 530 -18.07 39.50 25.68
C ILE A 530 -16.76 39.11 26.34
N ASP A 531 -15.92 40.11 26.63
CA ASP A 531 -14.68 39.92 27.41
C ASP A 531 -14.98 39.97 28.90
N ASP A 532 -15.10 38.79 29.51
CA ASP A 532 -15.32 38.60 30.93
C ASP A 532 -14.18 37.83 31.61
N ILE A 533 -13.01 37.73 30.97
CA ILE A 533 -11.87 36.94 31.47
C ILE A 533 -11.36 37.47 32.81
N ASP A 534 -11.31 38.79 32.99
CA ASP A 534 -10.78 39.43 34.20
C ASP A 534 -11.82 39.57 35.32
N ASN A 535 -13.04 39.04 35.12
CA ASN A 535 -14.08 39.11 36.14
C ASN A 535 -13.74 38.14 37.29
N PRO A 536 -13.52 38.62 38.53
CA PRO A 536 -13.09 37.78 39.64
C PRO A 536 -14.10 36.66 39.98
N ASN A 537 -15.36 36.80 39.57
CA ASN A 537 -16.41 35.80 39.75
C ASN A 537 -16.34 34.60 38.77
N ASN A 538 -15.41 34.60 37.80
CA ASN A 538 -15.26 33.56 36.77
C ASN A 538 -14.18 32.52 37.11
N SER A 539 -13.55 32.60 38.30
CA SER A 539 -12.51 31.71 38.79
C SER A 539 -13.02 30.42 39.48
N LEU A 540 -14.27 30.01 39.22
CA LEU A 540 -14.93 28.92 39.94
C LEU A 540 -14.76 27.56 39.27
N SER A 541 -14.68 26.51 40.10
CA SER A 541 -14.48 25.11 39.68
C SER A 541 -15.66 24.56 38.83
N PRO A 542 -15.45 23.49 38.03
CA PRO A 542 -16.50 22.90 37.18
C PRO A 542 -17.80 22.51 37.93
N GLN A 543 -17.68 22.10 39.20
CA GLN A 543 -18.83 21.74 40.05
C GLN A 543 -19.66 22.96 40.45
N GLU A 544 -19.02 24.10 40.70
CA GLU A 544 -19.69 25.35 41.12
C GLU A 544 -20.40 26.03 39.94
N GLN A 545 -19.84 25.93 38.73
CA GLN A 545 -20.48 26.42 37.51
C GLN A 545 -21.75 25.63 37.15
N ALA A 546 -21.75 24.31 37.35
CA ALA A 546 -22.93 23.46 37.16
C ALA A 546 -24.05 23.79 38.17
N ALA A 547 -23.69 24.09 39.42
CA ALA A 547 -24.63 24.55 40.45
C ALA A 547 -25.23 25.93 40.12
N ARG A 548 -24.43 26.84 39.55
CA ARG A 548 -24.90 28.17 39.10
C ARG A 548 -25.83 28.08 37.89
N ARG A 549 -25.55 27.20 36.92
CA ARG A 549 -26.46 26.90 35.79
C ARG A 549 -27.80 26.32 36.26
N LYS A 550 -27.81 25.44 37.26
CA LYS A 550 -29.05 24.97 37.92
C LYS A 550 -29.79 26.11 38.62
N LYS A 551 -29.09 27.04 39.29
CA LYS A 551 -29.69 28.22 39.93
C LYS A 551 -30.29 29.21 38.91
N PHE A 552 -29.67 29.40 37.75
CA PHE A 552 -30.20 30.23 36.66
C PHE A 552 -31.40 29.60 35.95
N LEU A 553 -31.41 28.26 35.77
CA LEU A 553 -32.59 27.53 35.27
C LEU A 553 -33.79 27.60 36.22
N LEU A 554 -33.55 27.71 37.54
CA LEU A 554 -34.60 27.95 38.54
C LEU A 554 -35.19 29.37 38.50
N ILE A 555 -34.43 30.35 38.00
CA ILE A 555 -34.91 31.73 37.77
C ILE A 555 -35.72 31.82 36.45
N PHE A 556 -35.59 30.83 35.56
CA PHE A 556 -36.33 30.70 34.30
C PHE A 556 -37.33 29.51 34.29
N ILE A 557 -37.89 29.16 35.46
CA ILE A 557 -39.17 28.44 35.47
C ILE A 557 -40.24 29.44 34.99
N PRO A 558 -41.07 29.10 34.00
CA PRO A 558 -41.51 30.07 33.02
C PRO A 558 -42.63 31.01 33.50
N ILE A 559 -42.55 32.26 33.06
CA ILE A 559 -43.69 33.19 32.91
C ILE A 559 -44.74 32.66 31.90
N THR A 560 -44.57 31.46 31.32
CA THR A 560 -45.53 30.84 30.40
C THR A 560 -46.70 30.07 31.07
N ILE A 561 -46.82 30.06 32.40
CA ILE A 561 -48.02 29.50 33.09
C ILE A 561 -49.10 30.55 33.41
N LEU A 562 -48.83 31.86 33.28
CA LEU A 562 -49.82 32.91 33.53
C LEU A 562 -50.53 33.44 32.26
N GLY A 563 -50.18 32.95 31.07
CA GLY A 563 -50.75 33.43 29.79
C GLY A 563 -51.89 32.59 29.18
N LEU A 564 -52.29 31.47 29.80
CA LEU A 564 -53.20 30.48 29.20
C LEU A 564 -54.52 30.28 29.97
N VAL A 565 -55.06 31.33 30.61
CA VAL A 565 -56.40 31.27 31.25
C VAL A 565 -57.38 32.34 30.73
N ILE A 566 -57.00 33.20 29.76
CA ILE A 566 -57.91 34.26 29.27
C ILE A 566 -57.96 34.31 27.73
N ILE A 567 -58.28 33.19 27.08
CA ILE A 567 -58.88 33.18 25.71
C ILE A 567 -59.89 32.02 25.64
N GLY A 568 -60.82 31.98 26.58
CA GLY A 568 -61.90 30.98 26.65
C GLY A 568 -63.27 31.56 27.03
N LEU A 569 -63.40 32.90 27.02
CA LEU A 569 -64.64 33.64 27.20
C LEU A 569 -64.57 34.87 26.30
N VAL A 570 -65.63 35.12 25.54
CA VAL A 570 -65.81 36.16 24.49
C VAL A 570 -65.40 35.75 23.08
N ILE A 571 -66.09 34.77 22.51
CA ILE A 571 -66.85 34.94 21.25
C ILE A 571 -68.17 34.16 21.41
N TRP A 572 -69.28 34.90 21.42
CA TRP A 572 -70.62 34.45 21.02
C TRP A 572 -70.80 34.87 19.56
#